data_AF-A0A6T0B361-F1
#
_entry.id   AF-A0A6T0B361-F1
#
_cell.length_a   1.000
_cell.length_b   1.000
_cell.length_c   1.000
_cell.angle_alpha   90.00
_cell.angle_beta   90.00
_cell.angle_gamma   90.00
#
_symmetry.space_group_name_H-M   'P 1'
#
loop_
_entity.id
_entity.type
_entity.pdbx_description
1 polymer ?
#
loop_
_entity_poly.entity_id
_entity_poly.type
_entity_poly.pdbx_seq_one_letter_code
_entity_poly.pdbx_strand_id
1 'polypeptide(L)'
;MAAACASDRSVLCVSYSRRELGQSGDGHFSPIGGYDAASEMVLILDVARFKYPPHWAPLHDVWNAMCALDTSTGLPRGYALLSRYEPAEGAKALVYLTFGRERLQSVCKYFETELASIAFSGECVEEELWLALRALPAAAASLLRLREPSTLSTEDGAPPRMETALAQLNALPLHTALRDAQMAHARRLGPAPTSLGAYAALLLAASAAFELDMVTVLPRSAPIIRQSREAIVPPLLDEIHWVEAQLKLMLQTQRNDCCGCKA
;
A
#
# COMPACT_ATOMS: atom_id res chain seq x y z
N MET A 1 20.35 -4.50 -15.39
CA MET A 1 20.39 -5.97 -15.25
C MET A 1 21.57 -6.44 -14.39
N ALA A 2 22.81 -6.12 -14.78
CA ALA A 2 24.02 -6.52 -14.05
C ALA A 2 24.02 -6.17 -12.55
N ALA A 3 23.67 -4.92 -12.19
CA ALA A 3 23.64 -4.49 -10.78
C ALA A 3 22.65 -5.29 -9.91
N ALA A 4 21.52 -5.71 -10.47
CA ALA A 4 20.54 -6.53 -9.74
C ALA A 4 21.00 -7.98 -9.59
N CYS A 5 21.69 -8.54 -10.59
CA CYS A 5 22.21 -9.92 -10.55
C CYS A 5 23.43 -10.08 -9.62
N ALA A 6 24.11 -8.98 -9.27
CA ALA A 6 25.28 -8.97 -8.39
C ALA A 6 24.94 -8.65 -6.92
N SER A 7 23.67 -8.36 -6.62
CA SER A 7 23.20 -7.93 -5.30
C SER A 7 22.50 -9.08 -4.58
N ASP A 8 22.84 -9.30 -3.31
CA ASP A 8 22.14 -10.23 -2.42
C ASP A 8 20.83 -9.64 -1.85
N ARG A 9 20.59 -8.36 -2.08
CA ARG A 9 19.45 -7.60 -1.50
C ARG A 9 18.37 -7.24 -2.50
N SER A 10 18.59 -7.49 -3.78
CA SER A 10 17.64 -7.18 -4.85
C SER A 10 17.46 -8.32 -5.82
N VAL A 11 16.22 -8.52 -6.28
CA VAL A 11 15.85 -9.51 -7.28
C VAL A 11 15.14 -8.81 -8.43
N LEU A 12 15.61 -9.04 -9.65
CA LEU A 12 14.94 -8.58 -10.86
C LEU A 12 13.94 -9.65 -11.32
N CYS A 13 12.67 -9.28 -11.45
CA CYS A 13 11.64 -10.13 -12.03
C CYS A 13 11.19 -9.55 -13.36
N VAL A 14 11.15 -10.36 -14.41
CA VAL A 14 10.67 -9.96 -15.73
C VAL A 14 9.23 -10.43 -15.94
N SER A 15 8.43 -9.60 -16.59
CA SER A 15 7.18 -9.94 -17.27
C SER A 15 7.47 -9.95 -18.77
N TYR A 16 7.27 -11.09 -19.44
CA TYR A 16 7.64 -11.24 -20.84
C TYR A 16 6.63 -12.12 -21.60
N SER A 17 6.58 -11.96 -22.92
CA SER A 17 5.83 -12.86 -23.79
C SER A 17 6.66 -14.08 -24.14
N ARG A 18 6.14 -15.26 -23.84
CA ARG A 18 6.73 -16.53 -24.27
C ARG A 18 6.77 -16.68 -25.79
N ARG A 19 5.83 -16.06 -26.51
CA ARG A 19 5.76 -16.16 -27.99
C ARG A 19 6.99 -15.56 -28.64
N GLU A 20 7.44 -14.41 -28.12
CA GLU A 20 8.65 -13.72 -28.59
C GLU A 20 9.92 -14.56 -28.35
N LEU A 21 9.89 -15.51 -27.41
CA LEU A 21 10.98 -16.46 -27.15
C LEU A 21 10.76 -17.83 -27.81
N GLY A 22 9.77 -17.97 -28.70
CA GLY A 22 9.44 -19.25 -29.33
C GLY A 22 8.89 -20.32 -28.37
N GLN A 23 8.45 -19.91 -27.18
CA GLN A 23 7.88 -20.78 -26.15
C GLN A 23 6.36 -20.83 -26.28
N SER A 24 5.76 -21.93 -25.79
CA SER A 24 4.30 -22.08 -25.84
C SER A 24 3.62 -21.30 -24.71
N GLY A 25 2.44 -20.76 -25.00
CA GLY A 25 1.74 -19.81 -24.12
C GLY A 25 2.06 -18.36 -24.51
N ASP A 26 1.76 -17.41 -23.62
CA ASP A 26 2.07 -16.00 -23.84
C ASP A 26 2.66 -15.35 -22.57
N GLY A 27 1.91 -14.54 -21.84
CA GLY A 27 2.43 -13.83 -20.66
C GLY A 27 3.01 -14.77 -19.60
N HIS A 28 4.24 -14.48 -19.16
CA HIS A 28 4.89 -15.17 -18.05
C HIS A 28 5.70 -14.21 -17.18
N PHE A 29 5.91 -14.60 -15.92
CA PHE A 29 6.73 -13.87 -14.97
C PHE A 29 7.81 -14.81 -14.42
N SER A 30 9.06 -14.37 -14.36
CA SER A 30 10.12 -15.15 -13.72
C SER A 30 11.26 -14.26 -13.21
N PRO A 31 11.94 -14.66 -12.13
CA PRO A 31 13.17 -14.00 -11.68
C PRO A 31 14.31 -14.18 -12.69
N ILE A 32 15.21 -13.21 -12.71
CA ILE A 32 16.49 -13.29 -13.41
C ILE A 32 17.54 -13.78 -12.42
N GLY A 33 18.19 -14.90 -12.76
CA GLY A 33 19.21 -15.54 -11.93
C GLY A 33 20.64 -15.16 -12.27
N GLY A 34 20.87 -14.51 -13.41
CA GLY A 34 22.21 -14.17 -13.87
C GLY A 34 22.20 -13.41 -15.19
N TYR A 35 23.30 -12.70 -15.44
CA TYR A 35 23.60 -12.01 -16.68
C TYR A 35 25.05 -12.30 -17.05
N ASP A 36 25.28 -12.81 -18.25
CA ASP A 36 26.60 -13.01 -18.80
C ASP A 36 26.90 -11.91 -19.83
N ALA A 37 27.84 -11.03 -19.50
CA ALA A 37 28.17 -9.88 -20.33
C ALA A 37 28.92 -10.27 -21.62
N ALA A 38 29.66 -11.39 -21.61
CA ALA A 38 30.45 -11.81 -22.76
C ALA A 38 29.58 -12.35 -23.90
N SER A 39 28.53 -13.11 -23.57
CA SER A 39 27.57 -13.67 -24.53
C SER A 39 26.28 -12.86 -24.65
N GLU A 40 26.12 -11.79 -23.87
CA GLU A 40 24.89 -10.99 -23.75
C GLU A 40 23.65 -11.84 -23.45
N MET A 41 23.80 -12.83 -22.58
CA MET A 41 22.74 -13.77 -22.21
C MET A 41 22.21 -13.47 -20.82
N VAL A 42 20.93 -13.78 -20.61
CA VAL A 42 20.24 -13.64 -19.34
C VAL A 42 19.71 -15.01 -18.90
N LEU A 43 19.97 -15.38 -17.65
CA LEU A 43 19.43 -16.61 -17.06
C LEU A 43 18.03 -16.33 -16.48
N ILE A 44 17.01 -16.92 -17.11
CA ILE A 44 15.63 -16.88 -16.64
C ILE A 44 15.40 -18.08 -15.73
N LEU A 45 15.01 -17.84 -14.47
CA LEU A 45 14.65 -18.88 -13.51
C LEU A 45 13.16 -19.22 -13.65
N ASP A 46 12.80 -19.91 -14.74
CA ASP A 46 11.40 -20.19 -15.09
C ASP A 46 10.63 -20.90 -13.96
N VAL A 47 9.60 -20.23 -13.43
CA VAL A 47 8.82 -20.74 -12.29
C VAL A 47 7.80 -21.81 -12.71
N ALA A 48 7.49 -21.92 -14.00
CA ALA A 48 6.67 -23.01 -14.55
C ALA A 48 7.53 -24.23 -14.86
N ARG A 49 8.17 -24.79 -13.82
CA ARG A 49 9.13 -25.92 -13.91
C ARG A 49 8.57 -27.18 -14.57
N PHE A 50 7.24 -27.32 -14.63
CA PHE A 50 6.58 -28.41 -15.35
C PHE A 50 6.68 -28.28 -16.88
N LYS A 51 7.12 -27.11 -17.38
CA LYS A 51 7.09 -26.76 -18.80
C LYS A 51 8.48 -26.42 -19.34
N TYR A 52 9.23 -25.59 -18.62
CA TYR A 52 10.58 -25.19 -19.00
C TYR A 52 11.49 -25.21 -17.78
N PRO A 53 12.74 -25.69 -17.91
CA PRO A 53 13.76 -25.51 -16.88
C PRO A 53 14.25 -24.05 -16.88
N PRO A 54 15.05 -23.65 -15.86
CA PRO A 54 15.87 -22.45 -15.96
C PRO A 54 16.72 -22.49 -17.24
N HIS A 55 16.75 -21.37 -17.97
CA HIS A 55 17.39 -21.31 -19.29
C HIS A 55 18.00 -19.95 -19.56
N TRP A 56 19.04 -19.94 -20.40
CA TRP A 56 19.66 -18.73 -20.92
C TRP A 56 18.94 -18.27 -22.17
N ALA A 57 18.63 -16.98 -22.25
CA ALA A 57 18.05 -16.33 -23.43
C ALA A 57 18.87 -15.08 -23.81
N PRO A 58 19.00 -14.75 -25.11
CA PRO A 58 19.66 -13.52 -25.54
C PRO A 58 18.98 -12.29 -24.93
N LEU A 59 19.78 -11.35 -24.40
CA LEU A 59 19.29 -10.14 -23.77
C LEU A 59 18.33 -9.36 -24.69
N HIS A 60 18.67 -9.27 -25.97
CA HIS A 60 17.85 -8.60 -26.99
C HIS A 60 16.47 -9.25 -27.15
N ASP A 61 16.40 -10.58 -27.12
CA ASP A 61 15.13 -11.30 -27.28
C ASP A 61 14.26 -11.16 -26.02
N VAL A 62 14.89 -11.19 -24.83
CA VAL A 62 14.20 -10.90 -23.57
C VAL A 62 13.67 -9.47 -23.55
N TRP A 63 14.42 -8.50 -24.07
CA TRP A 63 13.98 -7.11 -24.22
C TRP A 63 12.74 -7.01 -25.11
N ASN A 64 12.77 -7.62 -26.31
CA ASN A 64 11.62 -7.61 -27.21
C ASN A 64 10.41 -8.30 -26.59
N ALA A 65 10.63 -9.41 -25.87
CA ALA A 65 9.59 -10.12 -25.15
C ALA A 65 8.94 -9.28 -24.03
N MET A 66 9.70 -8.36 -23.40
CA MET A 66 9.17 -7.38 -22.46
C MET A 66 8.42 -6.24 -23.15
N CYS A 67 8.78 -5.87 -24.38
CA CYS A 67 8.07 -4.81 -25.12
C CYS A 67 6.69 -5.24 -25.66
N ALA A 68 6.41 -6.54 -25.73
CA ALA A 68 5.12 -7.07 -26.18
C ALA A 68 3.95 -6.58 -25.28
N LEU A 69 2.83 -6.21 -25.89
CA LEU A 69 1.63 -5.71 -25.19
C LEU A 69 0.92 -6.82 -24.42
N ASP A 70 0.64 -6.60 -23.14
CA ASP A 70 -0.21 -7.48 -22.32
C ASP A 70 -1.68 -7.17 -22.63
N THR A 71 -2.42 -8.17 -23.12
CA THR A 71 -3.82 -8.00 -23.51
C THR A 71 -4.75 -7.66 -22.35
N SER A 72 -4.33 -7.94 -21.10
CA SER A 72 -5.12 -7.62 -19.91
C SER A 72 -4.97 -6.16 -19.45
N THR A 73 -3.87 -5.49 -19.81
CA THR A 73 -3.58 -4.11 -19.38
C THR A 73 -3.52 -3.11 -20.53
N GLY A 74 -3.35 -3.59 -21.77
CA GLY A 74 -3.10 -2.75 -22.94
C GLY A 74 -1.72 -2.06 -22.93
N LEU A 75 -0.85 -2.39 -21.97
CA LEU A 75 0.47 -1.80 -21.81
C LEU A 75 1.56 -2.80 -22.20
N PRO A 76 2.78 -2.33 -22.56
CA PRO A 76 3.94 -3.20 -22.65
C PRO A 76 4.14 -3.96 -21.34
N ARG A 77 4.72 -5.16 -21.44
CA ARG A 77 5.26 -5.86 -20.27
C ARG A 77 6.54 -5.12 -19.79
N GLY A 78 7.43 -5.80 -19.08
CA GLY A 78 8.58 -5.12 -18.49
C GLY A 78 9.23 -5.89 -17.36
N TYR A 79 9.71 -5.18 -16.35
CA TYR A 79 10.36 -5.77 -15.20
C TYR A 79 10.01 -5.03 -13.91
N ALA A 80 10.18 -5.72 -12.80
CA ALA A 80 10.14 -5.16 -11.46
C ALA A 80 11.46 -5.45 -10.76
N LEU A 81 12.06 -4.41 -10.16
CA LEU A 81 13.19 -4.57 -9.26
C LEU A 81 12.65 -4.64 -7.83
N LEU A 82 12.75 -5.82 -7.24
CA LEU A 82 12.36 -6.07 -5.85
C LEU A 82 13.61 -5.92 -4.99
N SER A 83 13.50 -5.23 -3.87
CA SER A 83 14.57 -5.19 -2.88
C SER A 83 13.99 -5.34 -1.49
N ARG A 84 14.79 -5.85 -0.56
CA ARG A 84 14.40 -5.75 0.85
C ARG A 84 14.32 -4.28 1.20
N TYR A 85 13.19 -3.86 1.78
CA TYR A 85 13.12 -2.55 2.42
C TYR A 85 14.12 -2.54 3.58
N GLU A 86 15.28 -1.96 3.33
CA GLU A 86 16.30 -1.64 4.33
C GLU A 86 16.07 -0.17 4.67
N PRO A 87 15.32 0.13 5.73
CA PRO A 87 15.35 1.48 6.23
C PRO A 87 16.80 1.83 6.61
N ALA A 88 17.18 3.10 6.52
CA ALA A 88 18.44 3.57 7.11
C ALA A 88 18.58 2.95 8.52
N GLU A 89 19.78 2.49 8.91
CA GLU A 89 20.03 1.84 10.20
C GLU A 89 19.23 2.54 11.32
N GLY A 90 18.24 1.83 11.90
CA GLY A 90 17.34 2.38 12.91
C GLY A 90 16.00 2.99 12.45
N ALA A 91 15.55 2.84 11.20
CA ALA A 91 14.26 3.40 10.75
C ALA A 91 13.16 2.34 10.46
N LYS A 92 12.80 1.50 11.43
CA LYS A 92 11.60 0.64 11.28
C LYS A 92 10.35 1.53 11.15
N ALA A 93 9.61 1.38 10.05
CA ALA A 93 8.38 2.13 9.81
C ALA A 93 7.32 1.79 10.86
N LEU A 94 6.57 2.79 11.32
CA LEU A 94 5.42 2.57 12.19
C LEU A 94 4.23 2.05 11.39
N VAL A 95 4.02 2.60 10.19
CA VAL A 95 2.86 2.34 9.36
C VAL A 95 3.23 1.48 8.16
N TYR A 96 2.46 0.42 7.93
CA TYR A 96 2.65 -0.47 6.78
C TYR A 96 1.35 -0.59 5.99
N LEU A 97 1.48 -0.57 4.67
CA LEU A 97 0.40 -0.89 3.75
C LEU A 97 0.45 -2.36 3.35
N THR A 98 -0.71 -3.01 3.38
CA THR A 98 -0.88 -4.36 2.83
C THR A 98 -1.58 -4.27 1.48
N PHE A 99 -0.99 -4.91 0.47
CA PHE A 99 -1.45 -4.78 -0.90
C PHE A 99 -2.41 -5.90 -1.30
N GLY A 100 -3.43 -5.54 -2.08
CA GLY A 100 -4.36 -6.45 -2.75
C GLY A 100 -5.32 -5.66 -3.64
N ARG A 101 -5.50 -6.08 -4.90
CA ARG A 101 -6.30 -5.34 -5.90
C ARG A 101 -7.74 -5.08 -5.43
N GLU A 102 -8.36 -6.09 -4.81
CA GLU A 102 -9.72 -5.97 -4.22
C GLU A 102 -9.78 -5.01 -3.02
N ARG A 103 -8.68 -4.88 -2.27
CA ARG A 103 -8.64 -4.00 -1.09
C ARG A 103 -8.74 -2.53 -1.49
N LEU A 104 -8.00 -2.13 -2.54
CA LEU A 104 -8.01 -0.75 -3.01
C LEU A 104 -9.41 -0.33 -3.51
N GLN A 105 -10.06 -1.17 -4.32
CA GLN A 105 -11.41 -0.86 -4.81
C GLN A 105 -12.41 -0.66 -3.67
N SER A 106 -12.31 -1.47 -2.60
CA SER A 106 -13.12 -1.32 -1.40
C SER A 106 -12.83 -0.04 -0.63
N VAL A 107 -11.57 0.40 -0.59
CA VAL A 107 -11.15 1.65 0.06
C VAL A 107 -11.70 2.85 -0.71
N CYS A 108 -11.58 2.84 -2.04
CA CYS A 108 -12.11 3.91 -2.90
C CYS A 108 -13.62 4.03 -2.75
N LYS A 109 -14.34 2.91 -2.86
CA LYS A 109 -15.80 2.89 -2.66
C LYS A 109 -16.19 3.49 -1.32
N TYR A 110 -15.50 3.10 -0.24
CA TYR A 110 -15.76 3.63 1.09
C TYR A 110 -15.58 5.15 1.15
N PHE A 111 -14.41 5.68 0.77
CA PHE A 111 -14.11 7.11 0.89
C PHE A 111 -14.90 7.99 -0.09
N GLU A 112 -15.15 7.52 -1.31
CA GLU A 112 -15.78 8.32 -2.37
C GLU A 112 -17.31 8.29 -2.31
N THR A 113 -17.92 7.20 -1.80
CA THR A 113 -19.39 7.01 -1.91
C THR A 113 -20.10 6.69 -0.60
N GLU A 114 -19.47 5.97 0.33
CA GLU A 114 -20.17 5.46 1.52
C GLU A 114 -19.95 6.36 2.74
N LEU A 115 -18.74 6.89 2.93
CA LEU A 115 -18.34 7.59 4.15
C LEU A 115 -19.27 8.76 4.50
N ALA A 116 -19.51 9.66 3.53
CA ALA A 116 -20.34 10.85 3.77
C ALA A 116 -21.79 10.50 4.15
N SER A 117 -22.39 9.51 3.46
CA SER A 117 -23.78 9.11 3.72
C SER A 117 -23.96 8.44 5.08
N ILE A 118 -22.95 7.67 5.52
CA ILE A 118 -22.97 6.98 6.81
C ILE A 118 -22.72 7.98 7.95
N ALA A 119 -21.69 8.81 7.81
CA ALA A 119 -21.28 9.76 8.84
C ALA A 119 -22.34 10.84 9.11
N PHE A 120 -23.12 11.23 8.10
CA PHE A 120 -24.19 12.23 8.24
C PHE A 120 -25.20 11.90 9.36
N SER A 121 -25.39 10.61 9.66
CA SER A 121 -26.33 10.15 10.68
C SER A 121 -25.87 10.32 12.13
N GLY A 122 -24.59 10.62 12.38
CA GLY A 122 -24.08 10.83 13.74
C GLY A 122 -24.56 12.16 14.33
N GLU A 123 -25.01 12.17 15.58
CA GLU A 123 -25.51 13.39 16.22
C GLU A 123 -24.39 14.28 16.79
N CYS A 124 -23.29 13.65 17.24
CA CYS A 124 -22.09 14.29 17.78
C CYS A 124 -20.81 13.82 17.08
N VAL A 125 -19.66 14.40 17.45
CA VAL A 125 -18.34 14.05 16.89
C VAL A 125 -18.02 12.58 17.11
N GLU A 126 -18.26 12.09 18.33
CA GLU A 126 -17.96 10.74 18.75
C GLU A 126 -18.78 9.71 17.96
N GLU A 127 -20.08 9.99 17.77
CA GLU A 127 -20.95 9.10 17.02
C GLU A 127 -20.62 9.11 15.53
N GLU A 128 -20.35 10.28 14.93
CA GLU A 128 -19.90 10.41 13.54
C GLU A 128 -18.62 9.60 13.28
N LEU A 129 -17.59 9.77 14.12
CA LEU A 129 -16.33 9.03 14.01
C LEU A 129 -16.52 7.52 14.22
N TRP A 130 -17.36 7.12 15.17
CA TRP A 130 -17.59 5.70 15.42
C TRP A 130 -18.36 5.03 14.28
N LEU A 131 -19.38 5.69 13.74
CA LEU A 131 -20.14 5.18 12.59
C LEU A 131 -19.24 5.06 11.36
N ALA A 132 -18.42 6.07 11.09
CA ALA A 132 -17.42 6.04 10.03
C ALA A 132 -16.46 4.84 10.21
N LEU A 133 -15.87 4.67 11.39
CA LEU A 133 -14.98 3.54 11.69
C LEU A 133 -15.68 2.18 11.57
N ARG A 134 -16.91 2.05 12.08
CA ARG A 134 -17.67 0.80 12.04
C ARG A 134 -18.08 0.39 10.64
N ALA A 135 -18.30 1.36 9.76
CA ALA A 135 -18.59 1.12 8.36
C ALA A 135 -17.36 0.77 7.52
N LEU A 136 -16.14 0.90 8.05
CA LEU A 136 -14.93 0.60 7.33
C LEU A 136 -14.93 -0.89 6.89
N PRO A 137 -14.96 -1.18 5.57
CA PRO A 137 -15.01 -2.56 5.10
C PRO A 137 -13.78 -3.35 5.56
N ALA A 138 -13.92 -4.66 5.78
CA ALA A 138 -12.80 -5.49 6.24
C ALA A 138 -11.55 -5.40 5.34
N ALA A 139 -11.77 -5.27 4.02
CA ALA A 139 -10.71 -5.08 3.05
C ALA A 139 -9.97 -3.74 3.24
N ALA A 140 -10.70 -2.65 3.49
CA ALA A 140 -10.13 -1.34 3.81
C ALA A 140 -9.48 -1.30 5.20
N ALA A 141 -10.12 -1.91 6.19
CA ALA A 141 -9.59 -2.06 7.55
C ALA A 141 -8.27 -2.83 7.57
N SER A 142 -8.02 -3.69 6.58
CA SER A 142 -6.75 -4.42 6.42
C SER A 142 -5.65 -3.68 5.68
N LEU A 143 -5.99 -2.61 4.95
CA LEU A 143 -5.06 -1.88 4.09
C LEU A 143 -3.89 -1.30 4.90
N LEU A 144 -4.17 -0.68 6.04
CA LEU A 144 -3.18 -0.03 6.87
C LEU A 144 -3.02 -0.81 8.19
N ARG A 145 -1.77 -1.09 8.55
CA ARG A 145 -1.39 -1.74 9.80
C ARG A 145 -0.39 -0.88 10.55
N LEU A 146 -0.60 -0.73 11.84
CA LEU A 146 0.42 -0.22 12.75
C LEU A 146 1.25 -1.38 13.27
N ARG A 147 2.57 -1.18 13.34
CA ARG A 147 3.47 -2.11 14.00
C ARG A 147 3.71 -1.65 15.42
N GLU A 148 3.35 -2.49 16.38
CA GLU A 148 3.57 -2.19 17.79
C GLU A 148 5.07 -2.31 18.12
N PRO A 149 5.71 -1.27 18.70
CA PRO A 149 7.09 -1.29 19.17
C PRO A 149 7.43 -2.51 20.03
N SER A 150 6.50 -2.90 20.91
CA SER A 150 6.62 -4.03 21.84
C SER A 150 6.73 -5.40 21.17
N THR A 151 6.38 -5.51 19.88
CA THR A 151 6.41 -6.77 19.11
C THR A 151 7.74 -7.02 18.39
N LEU A 152 8.69 -6.10 18.50
CA LEU A 152 10.02 -6.24 17.90
C LEU A 152 10.95 -7.02 18.84
N SER A 153 11.73 -7.95 18.29
CA SER A 153 12.71 -8.74 19.03
C SER A 153 13.76 -7.87 19.72
N THR A 154 14.22 -8.33 20.90
CA THR A 154 15.08 -7.62 21.85
C THR A 154 16.50 -7.34 21.35
N GLU A 155 16.97 -7.96 20.26
CA GLU A 155 18.32 -7.74 19.74
C GLU A 155 18.50 -6.34 19.12
N ASP A 156 17.45 -5.76 18.54
CA ASP A 156 17.49 -4.41 17.93
C ASP A 156 16.52 -3.40 18.58
N GLY A 157 15.60 -3.87 19.43
CA GLY A 157 14.54 -3.03 20.01
C GLY A 157 13.63 -2.33 18.98
N ALA A 158 12.68 -1.54 19.47
CA ALA A 158 11.99 -0.56 18.65
C ALA A 158 12.87 0.68 18.51
N PRO A 159 13.09 1.20 17.28
CA PRO A 159 13.87 2.41 17.15
C PRO A 159 13.15 3.59 17.83
N PRO A 160 13.89 4.50 18.50
CA PRO A 160 13.30 5.67 19.17
C PRO A 160 12.38 6.49 18.27
N ARG A 161 12.69 6.52 16.97
CA ARG A 161 11.86 7.15 15.93
C ARG A 161 10.44 6.56 15.90
N MET A 162 10.32 5.23 15.94
CA MET A 162 9.03 4.53 15.84
C MET A 162 8.21 4.72 17.11
N GLU A 163 8.84 4.65 18.28
CA GLU A 163 8.20 4.94 19.57
C GLU A 163 7.70 6.38 19.63
N THR A 164 8.52 7.33 19.18
CA THR A 164 8.16 8.75 19.09
C THR A 164 6.97 8.95 18.14
N ALA A 165 6.98 8.32 16.96
CA ALA A 165 5.87 8.39 16.01
C ALA A 165 4.56 7.84 16.63
N LEU A 166 4.62 6.71 17.33
CA LEU A 166 3.45 6.11 17.97
C LEU A 166 2.93 6.99 19.11
N ALA A 167 3.82 7.53 19.94
CA ALA A 167 3.47 8.44 21.01
C ALA A 167 2.80 9.71 20.46
N GLN A 168 3.34 10.29 19.38
CA GLN A 168 2.73 11.43 18.69
C GLN A 168 1.34 11.08 18.16
N LEU A 169 1.17 9.93 17.50
CA LEU A 169 -0.12 9.48 16.95
C LEU A 169 -1.17 9.34 18.05
N ASN A 170 -0.80 8.72 19.17
CA ASN A 170 -1.68 8.51 20.32
C ASN A 170 -2.06 9.81 21.03
N ALA A 171 -1.21 10.84 20.95
CA ALA A 171 -1.44 12.15 21.54
C ALA A 171 -2.30 13.08 20.66
N LEU A 172 -2.60 12.71 19.40
CA LEU A 172 -3.41 13.55 18.52
C LEU A 172 -4.85 13.71 19.05
N PRO A 173 -5.46 14.90 18.89
CA PRO A 173 -6.87 15.12 19.19
C PRO A 173 -7.81 14.10 18.53
N LEU A 174 -7.52 13.72 17.27
CA LEU A 174 -8.28 12.71 16.53
C LEU A 174 -8.24 11.33 17.21
N HIS A 175 -7.07 10.91 17.69
CA HIS A 175 -6.95 9.62 18.38
C HIS A 175 -7.70 9.63 19.72
N THR A 176 -7.64 10.75 20.44
CA THR A 176 -8.43 10.95 21.66
C THR A 176 -9.92 10.88 21.38
N ALA A 177 -10.42 11.59 20.36
CA ALA A 177 -11.84 11.54 19.97
C ALA A 177 -12.29 10.13 19.56
N LEU A 178 -11.46 9.36 18.84
CA LEU A 178 -11.74 7.97 18.49
C LEU A 178 -11.80 7.04 19.71
N ARG A 179 -10.96 7.26 20.72
CA ARG A 179 -10.99 6.51 21.97
C ARG A 179 -12.26 6.81 22.75
N ASP A 180 -12.63 8.08 22.85
CA ASP A 180 -13.81 8.51 23.58
C ASP A 180 -15.09 7.99 22.87
N ALA A 181 -15.10 8.00 21.53
CA ALA A 181 -16.10 7.36 20.69
C ALA A 181 -16.22 5.85 20.92
N GLN A 182 -15.09 5.13 21.03
CA GLN A 182 -15.09 3.71 21.38
C GLN A 182 -15.74 3.47 22.73
N MET A 183 -15.38 4.26 23.75
CA MET A 183 -15.95 4.13 25.09
C MET A 183 -17.46 4.36 25.10
N ALA A 184 -17.94 5.35 24.35
CA ALA A 184 -19.36 5.69 24.27
C ALA A 184 -20.19 4.67 23.47
N HIS A 185 -19.66 4.14 22.37
CA HIS A 185 -20.49 3.48 21.36
C HIS A 185 -20.16 2.02 21.07
N ALA A 186 -18.98 1.51 21.44
CA ALA A 186 -18.56 0.14 21.08
C ALA A 186 -19.48 -0.95 21.63
N ARG A 187 -20.06 -0.74 22.83
CA ARG A 187 -20.99 -1.71 23.43
C ARG A 187 -22.28 -1.86 22.64
N ARG A 188 -22.77 -0.77 22.02
CA ARG A 188 -24.04 -0.74 21.28
C ARG A 188 -23.83 -1.10 19.81
N LEU A 189 -22.81 -0.52 19.18
CA LEU A 189 -22.61 -0.57 17.72
C LEU A 189 -21.59 -1.63 17.27
N GLY A 190 -21.00 -2.37 18.21
CA GLY A 190 -20.01 -3.43 17.96
C GLY A 190 -18.57 -2.93 17.97
N PRO A 191 -17.58 -3.85 17.88
CA PRO A 191 -16.16 -3.52 18.01
C PRO A 191 -15.59 -2.81 16.77
N ALA A 192 -14.47 -2.11 16.91
CA ALA A 192 -13.76 -1.52 15.78
C ALA A 192 -13.19 -2.62 14.84
N PRO A 193 -13.26 -2.46 13.51
CA PRO A 193 -12.72 -3.42 12.55
C PRO A 193 -11.19 -3.37 12.41
N THR A 194 -10.54 -2.34 12.95
CA THR A 194 -9.08 -2.15 13.00
C THR A 194 -8.69 -1.37 14.26
N SER A 195 -7.40 -1.20 14.53
CA SER A 195 -6.96 -0.39 15.67
C SER A 195 -7.29 1.10 15.47
N LEU A 196 -7.56 1.81 16.56
CA LEU A 196 -7.88 3.24 16.50
C LEU A 196 -6.74 4.05 15.86
N GLY A 197 -5.49 3.74 16.22
CA GLY A 197 -4.32 4.37 15.60
C GLY A 197 -4.22 4.09 14.09
N ALA A 198 -4.50 2.86 13.63
CA ALA A 198 -4.49 2.56 12.20
C ALA A 198 -5.58 3.35 11.46
N TYR A 199 -6.77 3.49 12.04
CA TYR A 199 -7.83 4.30 11.44
C TYR A 199 -7.51 5.79 11.46
N ALA A 200 -6.95 6.32 12.55
CA ALA A 200 -6.50 7.71 12.62
C ALA A 200 -5.46 8.01 11.54
N ALA A 201 -4.43 7.16 11.40
CA ALA A 201 -3.43 7.28 10.35
C ALA A 201 -4.05 7.19 8.94
N LEU A 202 -5.03 6.30 8.75
CA LEU A 202 -5.75 6.16 7.48
C LEU A 202 -6.55 7.42 7.15
N LEU A 203 -7.32 7.99 8.08
CA LEU A 203 -8.07 9.23 7.84
C LEU A 203 -7.14 10.41 7.52
N LEU A 204 -6.03 10.53 8.26
CA LEU A 204 -5.04 11.58 8.03
C LEU A 204 -4.42 11.46 6.63
N ALA A 205 -4.03 10.26 6.20
CA ALA A 205 -3.44 10.05 4.88
C ALA A 205 -4.49 10.12 3.74
N ALA A 206 -5.67 9.54 3.93
CA ALA A 206 -6.72 9.47 2.92
C ALA A 206 -7.32 10.84 2.60
N SER A 207 -7.47 11.74 3.59
CA SER A 207 -7.97 13.10 3.35
C SER A 207 -7.18 13.83 2.26
N ALA A 208 -5.84 13.70 2.27
CA ALA A 208 -4.96 14.28 1.28
C ALA A 208 -4.80 13.43 0.01
N ALA A 209 -4.83 12.09 0.11
CA ALA A 209 -4.68 11.20 -1.05
C ALA A 209 -5.91 11.21 -1.98
N PHE A 210 -7.10 11.35 -1.42
CA PHE A 210 -8.38 11.36 -2.14
C PHE A 210 -8.91 12.79 -2.38
N GLU A 211 -8.18 13.82 -1.95
CA GLU A 211 -8.61 15.23 -2.04
C GLU A 211 -10.01 15.45 -1.43
N LEU A 212 -10.27 14.79 -0.30
CA LEU A 212 -11.58 14.85 0.35
C LEU A 212 -11.82 16.21 0.98
N ASP A 213 -12.95 16.82 0.67
CA ASP A 213 -13.48 17.90 1.50
C ASP A 213 -14.04 17.32 2.80
N MET A 214 -13.20 17.32 3.83
CA MET A 214 -13.56 16.77 5.14
C MET A 214 -14.77 17.47 5.76
N VAL A 215 -15.03 18.75 5.45
CA VAL A 215 -16.22 19.46 5.96
C VAL A 215 -17.49 18.88 5.34
N THR A 216 -17.42 18.45 4.09
CA THR A 216 -18.54 17.79 3.42
C THR A 216 -18.68 16.33 3.86
N VAL A 217 -17.56 15.62 4.04
CA VAL A 217 -17.57 14.16 4.29
C VAL A 217 -17.77 13.82 5.77
N LEU A 218 -17.16 14.58 6.68
CA LEU A 218 -17.18 14.38 8.13
C LEU A 218 -17.39 15.74 8.84
N PRO A 219 -18.55 16.40 8.69
CA PRO A 219 -18.74 17.80 9.10
C PRO A 219 -18.44 18.07 10.57
N ARG A 220 -18.75 17.15 11.49
CA ARG A 220 -18.56 17.38 12.93
C ARG A 220 -17.11 17.17 13.35
N SER A 221 -16.45 16.17 12.80
CA SER A 221 -15.08 15.79 13.14
C SER A 221 -14.02 16.45 12.26
N ALA A 222 -14.40 17.12 11.16
CA ALA A 222 -13.50 17.86 10.29
C ALA A 222 -12.56 18.84 11.03
N PRO A 223 -13.01 19.63 12.03
CA PRO A 223 -12.11 20.51 12.79
C PRO A 223 -11.02 19.74 13.53
N ILE A 224 -11.36 18.61 14.14
CA ILE A 224 -10.42 17.77 14.91
C ILE A 224 -9.44 17.06 13.98
N ILE A 225 -9.90 16.61 12.80
CA ILE A 225 -9.03 15.99 11.79
C ILE A 225 -8.04 17.01 11.26
N ARG A 226 -8.50 18.23 10.95
CA ARG A 226 -7.64 19.34 10.51
C ARG A 226 -6.62 19.71 11.58
N GLN A 227 -7.06 19.94 12.81
CA GLN A 227 -6.19 20.25 13.94
C GLN A 227 -5.14 19.15 14.14
N SER A 228 -5.54 17.89 14.03
CA SER A 228 -4.63 16.76 14.18
C SER A 228 -3.62 16.69 13.04
N ARG A 229 -4.02 17.01 11.80
CA ARG A 229 -3.11 17.09 10.64
C ARG A 229 -2.09 18.22 10.78
N GLU A 230 -2.51 19.38 11.28
CA GLU A 230 -1.63 20.54 11.52
C GLU A 230 -0.66 20.30 12.70
N ALA A 231 -1.02 19.45 13.66
CA ALA A 231 -0.18 19.11 14.80
C ALA A 231 0.89 18.03 14.51
N ILE A 232 0.86 17.37 13.34
CA ILE A 232 1.82 16.31 13.01
C ILE A 232 3.19 16.92 12.72
N VAL A 233 4.21 16.38 13.38
CA VAL A 233 5.61 16.70 13.13
C VAL A 233 6.41 15.43 12.82
N PRO A 234 7.64 15.52 12.29
CA PRO A 234 8.51 14.35 12.20
C PRO A 234 8.72 13.71 13.59
N PRO A 235 8.79 12.37 13.67
CA PRO A 235 8.83 11.41 12.56
C PRO A 235 7.46 10.94 12.05
N LEU A 236 6.34 11.23 12.72
CA LEU A 236 5.02 10.80 12.27
C LEU A 236 4.62 11.42 10.93
N LEU A 237 5.05 12.66 10.67
CA LEU A 237 4.79 13.34 9.40
C LEU A 237 5.33 12.55 8.20
N ASP A 238 6.55 12.00 8.33
CA ASP A 238 7.19 11.21 7.27
C ASP A 238 6.40 9.93 6.98
N GLU A 239 5.91 9.26 8.03
CA GLU A 239 5.10 8.04 7.93
C GLU A 239 3.78 8.32 7.21
N ILE A 240 3.07 9.39 7.59
CA ILE A 240 1.79 9.77 6.97
C ILE A 240 2.01 10.20 5.51
N HIS A 241 3.05 10.96 5.21
CA HIS A 241 3.39 11.34 3.83
C HIS A 241 3.77 10.13 2.97
N TRP A 242 4.49 9.16 3.54
CA TRP A 242 4.80 7.93 2.83
C TRP A 242 3.51 7.16 2.46
N VAL A 243 2.60 6.98 3.42
CA VAL A 243 1.30 6.33 3.18
C VAL A 243 0.50 7.09 2.13
N GLU A 244 0.44 8.43 2.22
CA GLU A 244 -0.26 9.28 1.26
C GLU A 244 0.29 9.11 -0.17
N ALA A 245 1.61 9.11 -0.33
CA ALA A 245 2.25 8.90 -1.62
C ALA A 245 1.93 7.52 -2.21
N GLN A 246 1.92 6.48 -1.38
CA GLN A 246 1.55 5.13 -1.82
C GLN A 246 0.06 5.05 -2.22
N LEU A 247 -0.85 5.66 -1.44
CA LEU A 247 -2.27 5.71 -1.79
C LEU A 247 -2.49 6.46 -3.11
N LYS A 248 -1.82 7.60 -3.32
CA LYS A 248 -1.88 8.36 -4.59
C LYS A 248 -1.43 7.51 -5.78
N LEU A 249 -0.31 6.79 -5.64
CA LEU A 249 0.19 5.89 -6.68
C LEU A 249 -0.82 4.78 -7.00
N MET A 250 -1.36 4.14 -5.96
CA MET A 250 -2.37 3.09 -6.10
C MET A 250 -3.63 3.59 -6.83
N LEU A 251 -4.13 4.76 -6.46
CA LEU A 251 -5.30 5.39 -7.09
C LEU A 251 -5.08 5.70 -8.56
N GLN A 252 -3.88 6.17 -8.93
CA GLN A 252 -3.51 6.40 -10.33
C GLN A 252 -3.54 5.10 -11.14
N THR A 253 -2.99 4.01 -10.60
CA THR A 253 -3.02 2.70 -11.27
C THR A 253 -4.45 2.20 -11.49
N GLN A 254 -5.32 2.31 -10.47
CA GLN A 254 -6.72 1.88 -10.60
C GLN A 254 -7.48 2.69 -11.66
N ARG A 255 -7.27 4.01 -11.73
CA ARG A 255 -7.93 4.86 -12.74
C ARG A 255 -7.51 4.47 -14.16
N ASN A 256 -6.23 4.14 -14.35
CA ASN A 256 -5.72 3.67 -15.64
C ASN A 256 -6.34 2.32 -16.05
N ASP A 257 -6.49 1.38 -15.10
CA ASP A 257 -7.15 0.09 -15.33
C ASP A 257 -8.64 0.26 -15.71
N CYS A 258 -9.36 1.20 -15.09
CA CYS A 258 -10.78 1.47 -15.40
C CYS A 258 -10.97 2.14 -16.77
N CYS A 259 -10.01 2.97 -17.22
CA CYS A 259 -10.05 3.60 -18.53
C CYS A 259 -9.65 2.65 -19.67
N GLY A 260 -8.86 1.60 -19.40
CA GLY A 260 -8.44 0.59 -20.37
C GLY A 260 -9.53 -0.39 -20.83
N CYS A 261 -10.66 -0.47 -20.13
CA CYS A 261 -11.80 -1.33 -20.51
C CYS A 261 -12.76 -0.70 -21.56
N LYS A 262 -12.42 0.46 -22.13
CA LYS A 262 -13.18 1.10 -23.21
C LYS A 262 -12.28 1.37 -24.42
N ALA A 263 -11.86 0.32 -25.11
CA ALA A 263 -11.40 0.38 -26.50
C ALA A 263 -11.62 -0.97 -27.16
#